data_AF-A0A9N9JA19-F1
#
_entry.id   AF-A0A9N9JA19-F1
#
_cell.length_a   1.000
_cell.length_b   1.000
_cell.length_c   1.000
_cell.angle_alpha   90.00
_cell.angle_beta   90.00
_cell.angle_gamma   90.00
#
_symmetry.space_group_name_H-M   'P 1'
#
loop_
_entity.id
_entity.type
_entity.pdbx_description
1 polymer ?
#
loop_
_entity_poly.entity_id
_entity_poly.type
_entity_poly.pdbx_seq_one_letter_code
_entity_poly.pdbx_strand_id
1 'polypeptide(L)'
;YSQECDWWSLGAIMFECLVGYPPFCSENAHETYRKIINWREQLYFPDDVHLSVEAEDLIRGLICAPEQRLGRHGSEEIKSHPFFTGVDWDTIRNIEAPFVPNLKSITDTSYFPTEDLDKIPEQPPVAERPTGEYNQKDLAFVGYTYKRFEDLTRKNAL
;
A
#
# COMPACT_ATOMS: atom_id res chain seq x y z
N TYR A 1 0.44 -16.47 4.05
CA TYR A 1 0.44 -15.01 3.90
C TYR A 1 1.00 -14.46 5.20
N SER A 2 2.10 -13.73 5.12
CA SER A 2 2.79 -13.10 6.26
C SER A 2 3.33 -11.74 5.81
N GLN A 3 3.95 -10.99 6.72
CA GLN A 3 4.36 -9.58 6.53
C GLN A 3 5.21 -9.34 5.26
N GLU A 4 5.86 -10.36 4.73
CA GLU A 4 6.65 -10.27 3.50
C GLU A 4 5.83 -10.02 2.22
N CYS A 5 4.49 -10.19 2.23
CA CYS A 5 3.67 -9.82 1.08
C CYS A 5 3.68 -8.31 0.81
N ASP A 6 3.83 -7.50 1.86
CA ASP A 6 3.85 -6.04 1.73
C ASP A 6 5.12 -5.57 1.00
N TRP A 7 6.23 -6.28 1.17
CA TRP A 7 7.48 -6.01 0.44
C TRP A 7 7.38 -6.28 -1.05
N TRP A 8 6.59 -7.27 -1.47
CA TRP A 8 6.29 -7.47 -2.89
C TRP A 8 5.54 -6.27 -3.47
N SER A 9 4.50 -5.81 -2.76
CA SER A 9 3.73 -4.63 -3.15
C SER A 9 4.60 -3.38 -3.18
N LEU A 10 5.53 -3.22 -2.24
CA LEU A 10 6.52 -2.12 -2.27
C LEU A 10 7.38 -2.15 -3.54
N GLY A 11 7.88 -3.33 -3.93
CA GLY A 11 8.62 -3.49 -5.18
C GLY A 11 7.80 -3.13 -6.41
N ALA A 12 6.52 -3.53 -6.45
CA ALA A 12 5.61 -3.19 -7.54
C ALA A 12 5.33 -1.68 -7.64
N ILE A 13 5.13 -1.00 -6.49
CA ILE A 13 4.95 0.46 -6.44
C ILE A 13 6.23 1.18 -6.86
N MET A 14 7.40 0.72 -6.39
CA MET A 14 8.68 1.30 -6.79
C MET A 14 8.90 1.20 -8.30
N PHE A 15 8.60 0.05 -8.90
CA PHE A 15 8.62 -0.12 -10.36
C PHE A 15 7.68 0.89 -11.03
N GLU A 16 6.43 0.99 -10.58
CA GLU A 16 5.44 1.91 -11.16
C GLU A 16 5.87 3.38 -11.08
N CYS A 17 6.44 3.82 -9.95
CA CYS A 17 6.92 5.20 -9.80
C CYS A 17 8.09 5.53 -10.73
N LEU A 18 8.95 4.56 -11.05
CA LEU A 18 10.15 4.78 -11.86
C LEU A 18 9.92 4.54 -13.36
N VAL A 19 9.03 3.61 -13.71
CA VAL A 19 8.73 3.20 -15.08
C VAL A 19 7.48 3.89 -15.64
N GLY A 20 6.54 4.28 -14.76
CA GLY A 20 5.29 4.97 -15.11
C GLY A 20 4.08 4.05 -15.26
N TYR A 21 4.23 2.74 -15.09
CA TYR A 21 3.12 1.78 -15.08
C TYR A 21 3.45 0.54 -14.23
N PRO A 22 2.45 -0.21 -13.71
CA PRO A 22 2.69 -1.40 -12.90
C PRO A 22 3.44 -2.52 -13.65
N PRO A 23 4.31 -3.31 -12.99
CA PRO A 23 5.15 -4.32 -13.66
C PRO A 23 4.37 -5.43 -14.38
N PHE A 24 3.13 -5.70 -13.95
CA PHE A 24 2.28 -6.75 -14.53
C PHE A 24 1.03 -6.18 -15.22
N CYS A 25 1.06 -4.91 -15.62
CA CYS A 25 -0.05 -4.24 -16.28
C CYS A 25 -0.51 -5.02 -17.52
N SER A 26 -1.83 -5.20 -17.64
CA SER A 26 -2.49 -5.95 -18.71
C SER A 26 -3.90 -5.42 -18.92
N GLU A 27 -4.50 -5.73 -20.08
CA GLU A 27 -5.84 -5.25 -20.45
C GLU A 27 -6.97 -5.80 -19.58
N ASN A 28 -6.78 -6.97 -18.96
CA ASN A 28 -7.78 -7.58 -18.08
C ASN A 28 -7.14 -8.25 -16.86
N ALA A 29 -7.94 -8.42 -15.80
CA ALA A 29 -7.48 -8.93 -14.52
C ALA A 29 -6.94 -10.37 -14.59
N HIS A 30 -7.47 -11.21 -15.50
CA HIS A 30 -7.02 -12.59 -15.66
C HIS A 30 -5.61 -12.65 -16.26
N GLU A 31 -5.30 -11.79 -17.23
CA GLU A 31 -3.94 -11.62 -17.76
C GLU A 31 -2.96 -11.14 -16.69
N THR A 32 -3.34 -10.10 -15.94
CA THR A 32 -2.53 -9.58 -14.82
C THR A 32 -2.22 -10.68 -13.81
N TYR A 33 -3.23 -11.48 -13.42
CA TYR A 33 -3.04 -12.60 -12.51
C TYR A 33 -2.06 -13.65 -13.06
N ARG A 34 -2.19 -14.01 -14.34
CA ARG A 34 -1.26 -14.95 -14.98
C ARG A 34 0.17 -14.41 -15.00
N LYS A 35 0.34 -13.11 -15.29
CA LYS A 35 1.66 -12.46 -15.27
C LYS A 35 2.27 -12.47 -13.87
N ILE A 36 1.47 -12.21 -12.83
CA ILE A 36 1.91 -12.27 -11.42
C ILE A 36 2.35 -13.69 -11.05
N ILE A 37 1.62 -14.73 -11.44
CA ILE A 37 2.04 -16.13 -11.19
C ILE A 37 3.37 -16.41 -11.90
N ASN A 38 3.49 -16.00 -13.16
CA ASN A 38 4.67 -16.24 -13.99
C ASN A 38 5.71 -15.10 -13.90
N TRP A 39 5.77 -14.39 -12.77
CA TRP A 39 6.55 -13.16 -12.61
C TRP A 39 8.02 -13.28 -13.04
N ARG A 40 8.64 -14.46 -12.86
CA ARG A 40 10.04 -14.72 -13.24
C ARG A 40 10.33 -14.45 -14.71
N GLU A 41 9.35 -14.73 -15.57
CA GLU A 41 9.45 -14.56 -17.02
C GLU A 41 8.76 -13.26 -17.49
N GLN A 42 7.94 -12.66 -16.64
CA GLN A 42 7.06 -11.53 -17.00
C GLN A 42 7.52 -10.20 -16.43
N LEU A 43 8.43 -10.19 -15.43
CA LEU A 43 9.06 -8.97 -14.94
C LEU A 43 10.11 -8.50 -15.95
N TYR A 44 9.74 -7.49 -16.73
CA TYR A 44 10.57 -6.88 -17.76
C TYR A 44 10.74 -5.38 -17.49
N PHE A 45 11.98 -4.90 -17.68
CA PHE A 45 12.33 -3.49 -17.55
C PHE A 45 12.49 -2.90 -18.96
N PRO A 46 11.75 -1.84 -19.32
CA PRO A 46 11.80 -1.27 -20.66
C PRO A 46 13.15 -0.61 -20.97
N ASP A 47 13.66 -0.81 -22.18
CA ASP A 47 14.96 -0.27 -22.63
C ASP A 47 14.96 1.27 -22.74
N ASP A 48 13.78 1.88 -22.85
CA ASP A 48 13.58 3.33 -22.93
C ASP A 48 13.53 4.03 -21.56
N VAL A 49 13.51 3.28 -20.46
CA VAL A 49 13.54 3.82 -19.10
C VAL A 49 14.93 3.66 -18.49
N HIS A 50 15.58 4.77 -18.16
CA HIS A 50 16.90 4.77 -17.53
C HIS A 50 16.79 4.59 -16.01
N LEU A 51 16.86 3.34 -15.55
CA LEU A 51 17.00 3.00 -14.14
C LEU A 51 18.47 2.91 -13.75
N SER A 52 18.79 3.28 -12.50
CA SER A 52 20.09 2.92 -11.95
C SER A 52 20.16 1.42 -11.69
N VAL A 53 21.37 0.85 -11.70
CA VAL A 53 21.58 -0.58 -11.43
C VAL A 53 21.05 -0.95 -10.06
N GLU A 54 21.22 -0.08 -9.07
CA GLU A 54 20.75 -0.28 -7.70
C GLU A 54 19.22 -0.23 -7.59
N ALA A 55 18.54 0.56 -8.43
CA ALA A 55 17.09 0.61 -8.45
C ALA A 55 16.50 -0.68 -9.02
N GLU A 56 17.06 -1.17 -10.14
CA GLU A 56 16.64 -2.44 -10.73
C GLU A 56 16.93 -3.61 -9.77
N ASP A 57 18.11 -3.64 -9.14
CA ASP A 57 18.50 -4.67 -8.18
C ASP A 57 17.54 -4.72 -6.98
N LEU A 58 17.18 -3.56 -6.41
CA LEU A 58 16.21 -3.49 -5.32
C LEU A 58 14.83 -4.03 -5.75
N ILE A 59 14.34 -3.62 -6.92
CA ILE A 59 13.05 -4.10 -7.44
C ILE A 59 13.08 -5.62 -7.61
N ARG A 60 14.16 -6.19 -8.16
CA ARG A 60 14.33 -7.64 -8.32
C ARG A 60 14.42 -8.36 -6.98
N GLY A 61 15.03 -7.75 -5.96
CA GLY A 61 15.09 -8.30 -4.59
C GLY A 61 13.76 -8.24 -3.82
N LEU A 62 12.84 -7.35 -4.21
CA LEU A 62 11.50 -7.24 -3.63
C LEU A 62 10.46 -8.09 -4.39
N ILE A 63 10.49 -8.04 -5.73
CA ILE A 63 9.65 -8.82 -6.62
C ILE A 63 10.33 -10.17 -6.90
N CYS A 64 10.46 -10.99 -5.87
CA CYS A 64 10.98 -12.35 -5.99
C CYS A 64 10.27 -13.38 -5.10
N ALA A 65 10.73 -14.63 -5.16
CA ALA A 65 10.23 -15.72 -4.33
C ALA A 65 10.31 -15.34 -2.83
N PRO A 66 9.28 -15.68 -2.02
CA PRO A 66 9.23 -15.28 -0.61
C PRO A 66 10.47 -15.67 0.20
N GLU A 67 11.12 -16.78 -0.15
CA GLU A 67 12.28 -17.33 0.58
C GLU A 67 13.55 -16.48 0.37
N GLN A 68 13.62 -15.72 -0.72
CA GLN A 68 14.78 -14.91 -1.11
C GLN A 68 14.49 -13.40 -1.00
N ARG A 69 13.27 -13.03 -0.60
CA ARG A 69 12.81 -11.64 -0.63
C ARG A 69 13.50 -10.80 0.42
N LEU A 70 13.98 -9.63 0.00
CA LEU A 70 14.45 -8.59 0.92
C LEU A 70 13.33 -8.19 1.90
N GLY A 71 13.67 -8.02 3.17
CA GLY A 71 12.73 -7.67 4.21
C GLY A 71 12.10 -8.88 4.91
N ARG A 72 12.42 -10.11 4.47
CA ARG A 72 11.96 -11.34 5.11
C ARG A 72 12.45 -11.45 6.55
N HIS A 73 13.66 -10.97 6.83
CA HIS A 73 14.24 -10.99 8.18
C HIS A 73 14.09 -9.65 8.91
N GLY A 74 13.29 -8.73 8.36
CA GLY A 74 13.06 -7.39 8.88
C GLY A 74 13.49 -6.30 7.90
N SER A 75 12.99 -5.08 8.13
CA SER A 75 13.17 -3.95 7.20
C SER A 75 14.62 -3.48 7.07
N GLU A 76 15.52 -3.85 7.97
CA GLU A 76 16.93 -3.46 7.91
C GLU A 76 17.63 -3.97 6.64
N GLU A 77 17.25 -5.14 6.12
CA GLU A 77 17.77 -5.64 4.83
C GLU A 77 17.49 -4.65 3.70
N ILE A 78 16.28 -4.10 3.66
CA ILE A 78 15.86 -3.11 2.66
C ILE A 78 16.56 -1.77 2.91
N LYS A 79 16.61 -1.30 4.16
CA LYS A 79 17.25 -0.03 4.52
C LYS A 79 18.75 0.01 4.21
N SER A 80 19.42 -1.14 4.30
CA SER A 80 20.84 -1.29 4.01
C SER A 80 21.16 -1.43 2.52
N HIS A 81 20.14 -1.50 1.66
CA HIS A 81 20.32 -1.67 0.22
C HIS A 81 21.08 -0.48 -0.41
N PRO A 82 22.02 -0.69 -1.35
CA PRO A 82 22.78 0.37 -1.99
C PRO A 82 21.95 1.49 -2.63
N PHE A 83 20.72 1.18 -3.05
CA PHE A 83 19.75 2.17 -3.53
C PHE A 83 19.51 3.33 -2.53
N PHE A 84 19.56 3.05 -1.23
CA PHE A 84 19.38 4.03 -0.16
C PHE A 84 20.70 4.60 0.38
N THR A 85 21.80 4.50 -0.38
CA THR A 85 23.08 5.07 0.02
C THR A 85 22.95 6.57 0.30
N GLY A 86 23.35 6.99 1.51
CA GLY A 86 23.27 8.39 1.94
C GLY A 86 21.94 8.77 2.61
N VAL A 87 20.98 7.86 2.70
CA VAL A 87 19.74 8.07 3.45
C VAL A 87 20.00 7.90 4.95
N ASP A 88 19.68 8.93 5.73
CA ASP A 88 19.62 8.85 7.18
C ASP A 88 18.18 8.56 7.62
N TRP A 89 17.95 7.33 8.09
CA TRP A 89 16.64 6.84 8.49
C TRP A 89 16.13 7.45 9.80
N ASP A 90 17.01 7.94 10.67
CA ASP A 90 16.63 8.57 11.93
C ASP A 90 16.09 9.99 11.70
N THR A 91 16.60 10.68 10.68
CA THR A 91 16.21 12.05 10.35
C THR A 91 15.26 12.18 9.16
N ILE A 92 14.86 11.07 8.52
CA ILE A 92 14.01 11.02 7.31
C ILE A 92 12.69 11.81 7.43
N ARG A 93 12.14 11.98 8.65
CA ARG A 93 10.90 12.76 8.86
C ARG A 93 11.12 14.26 8.95
N ASN A 94 12.37 14.70 9.06
CA ASN A 94 12.76 16.09 9.26
C ASN A 94 13.33 16.73 7.99
N ILE A 95 13.55 15.97 6.92
CA ILE A 95 13.98 16.50 5.62
C ILE A 95 12.80 17.13 4.89
N GLU A 96 13.10 18.08 4.00
CA GLU A 96 12.08 18.67 3.12
C GLU A 96 11.58 17.62 2.12
N ALA A 97 10.26 17.47 2.02
CA ALA A 97 9.64 16.55 1.08
C ALA A 97 9.77 17.10 -0.36
N PRO A 98 9.95 16.23 -1.38
CA PRO A 98 10.08 16.67 -2.77
C PRO A 98 8.82 17.34 -3.32
N PHE A 99 7.66 17.06 -2.70
CA PHE A 99 6.39 17.68 -3.03
C PHE A 99 5.67 18.10 -1.75
N VAL A 100 5.36 19.39 -1.65
CA VAL A 100 4.54 19.96 -0.56
C VAL A 100 3.19 20.38 -1.16
N PRO A 101 2.07 19.74 -0.76
CA PRO A 101 0.74 20.09 -1.26
C PRO A 101 0.38 21.55 -0.94
N ASN A 102 -0.17 22.27 -1.91
CA ASN A 102 -0.68 23.63 -1.72
C ASN A 102 -2.18 23.60 -1.42
N LEU A 103 -2.53 23.68 -0.15
CA LEU A 103 -3.91 23.57 0.33
C LEU A 103 -4.58 24.93 0.38
N LYS A 104 -5.83 25.02 -0.12
CA LYS A 104 -6.64 26.24 -0.06
C LYS A 104 -7.36 26.40 1.28
N SER A 105 -7.67 25.29 1.95
CA SER A 105 -8.33 25.27 3.26
C SER A 105 -8.07 23.96 4.00
N ILE A 106 -8.50 23.89 5.26
CA ILE A 106 -8.41 22.66 6.08
C ILE A 106 -9.32 21.52 5.59
N THR A 107 -10.27 21.81 4.71
CA THR A 107 -11.20 20.83 4.11
C THR A 107 -10.98 20.67 2.61
N ASP A 108 -9.80 21.04 2.11
CA ASP A 108 -9.48 20.93 0.69
C ASP A 108 -9.38 19.45 0.27
N THR A 109 -10.17 19.07 -0.74
CA THR A 109 -10.20 17.71 -1.30
C THR A 109 -9.57 17.65 -2.69
N SER A 110 -8.87 18.69 -3.16
CA SER A 110 -8.39 18.80 -4.54
C SER A 110 -7.36 17.74 -4.96
N TYR A 111 -6.70 17.09 -4.00
CA TYR A 111 -5.73 16.02 -4.25
C TYR A 111 -6.36 14.62 -4.26
N PHE A 112 -7.68 14.51 -4.11
CA PHE A 112 -8.43 13.26 -4.17
C PHE A 112 -9.35 13.26 -5.39
N PRO A 113 -9.45 12.13 -6.14
CA PRO A 113 -10.39 12.02 -7.23
C PRO A 113 -11.83 11.95 -6.69
N THR A 114 -12.69 12.88 -7.11
CA THR A 114 -14.11 12.93 -6.70
C THR A 114 -15.08 12.57 -7.82
N GLU A 115 -14.58 12.30 -9.03
CA GLU A 115 -15.37 12.07 -10.25
C GLU A 115 -16.25 10.82 -10.19
N ASP A 116 -15.85 9.81 -9.40
CA ASP A 116 -16.58 8.54 -9.28
C ASP A 116 -17.64 8.55 -8.17
N LEU A 117 -17.74 9.62 -7.37
CA LEU A 117 -18.71 9.70 -6.28
C LEU A 117 -20.15 9.67 -6.80
N ASP A 118 -20.40 10.27 -7.97
CA ASP A 118 -21.72 10.31 -8.61
C ASP A 118 -22.20 8.91 -9.08
N LYS A 119 -21.29 7.93 -9.17
CA LYS A 119 -21.60 6.55 -9.60
C LYS A 119 -22.02 5.66 -8.43
N ILE A 120 -21.91 6.14 -7.18
CA ILE A 120 -22.25 5.37 -5.99
C ILE A 120 -23.78 5.46 -5.78
N PRO A 121 -24.50 4.33 -5.73
CA PRO A 121 -25.93 4.34 -5.42
C PRO A 121 -26.19 4.98 -4.05
N GLU A 122 -27.06 5.99 -4.00
CA GLU A 122 -27.41 6.68 -2.73
C GLU A 122 -28.08 5.76 -1.71
N GLN A 123 -28.78 4.72 -2.20
CA GLN A 123 -29.43 3.74 -1.35
C GLN A 123 -28.57 2.47 -1.29
N PRO A 124 -28.21 2.00 -0.09
CA PRO A 124 -27.59 0.69 0.04
C PRO A 124 -28.56 -0.37 -0.50
N PRO A 125 -28.05 -1.49 -1.04
CA PRO A 125 -28.90 -2.62 -1.39
C PRO A 125 -29.75 -2.98 -0.16
N VAL A 126 -31.07 -3.12 -0.35
CA VAL A 126 -32.05 -3.34 0.72
C VAL A 126 -31.60 -4.55 1.54
N ALA A 127 -31.03 -4.29 2.71
CA ALA A 127 -30.75 -5.36 3.66
C ALA A 127 -32.11 -5.91 4.11
N GLU A 128 -32.38 -7.19 3.83
CA GLU A 128 -33.53 -7.89 4.36
C GLU A 128 -33.53 -7.70 5.88
N ARG A 129 -34.55 -6.97 6.38
CA ARG A 129 -34.79 -6.80 7.82
C ARG A 129 -35.37 -8.12 8.31
N PRO A 130 -34.67 -8.91 9.15
CA PRO A 130 -35.29 -10.05 9.76
C PRO A 130 -36.41 -9.53 10.67
N THR A 131 -37.64 -9.95 10.40
CA THR A 131 -38.76 -9.78 11.31
C THR A 131 -38.57 -10.74 12.47
N GLY A 132 -37.88 -10.30 13.52
CA GLY A 132 -37.83 -11.02 14.79
C GLY A 132 -36.45 -11.11 15.44
N GLU A 133 -36.48 -10.83 16.75
CA GLU A 133 -35.49 -11.11 17.80
C GLU A 133 -34.14 -10.38 17.73
N TYR A 134 -33.83 -9.67 18.83
CA TYR A 134 -32.63 -8.91 19.16
C TYR A 134 -31.42 -9.15 18.24
N ASN A 135 -31.07 -8.07 17.52
CA ASN A 135 -30.06 -7.91 16.48
C ASN A 135 -28.72 -8.63 16.74
N GLN A 136 -28.60 -9.89 16.30
CA GLN A 136 -27.32 -10.61 16.22
C GLN A 136 -26.27 -9.87 15.35
N LYS A 137 -26.72 -9.02 14.41
CA LYS A 137 -25.85 -8.15 13.59
C LYS A 137 -25.17 -7.03 14.39
N ASP A 138 -25.77 -6.56 15.49
CA ASP A 138 -25.20 -5.48 16.31
C ASP A 138 -24.00 -5.95 17.14
N LEU A 139 -23.91 -7.27 17.39
CA LEU A 139 -22.76 -7.87 18.07
C LEU A 139 -21.44 -7.68 17.32
N ALA A 140 -21.48 -7.54 15.99
CA ALA A 140 -20.30 -7.31 15.17
C ALA A 140 -19.63 -5.94 15.45
N PHE A 141 -20.35 -5.01 16.07
CA PHE A 141 -19.89 -3.65 16.36
C PHE A 141 -19.62 -3.42 17.85
N VAL A 142 -19.79 -4.43 18.71
CA VAL A 142 -19.45 -4.34 20.13
C VAL A 142 -17.94 -4.13 20.26
N GLY A 143 -17.54 -3.03 20.91
CA GLY A 143 -16.13 -2.65 21.07
C GLY A 143 -15.53 -1.88 19.88
N TYR A 144 -16.33 -1.57 18.85
CA TYR A 144 -15.89 -0.76 17.71
C TYR A 144 -15.63 0.70 18.08
N THR A 145 -16.40 1.25 19.04
CA THR A 145 -16.27 2.65 19.48
C THR A 145 -14.89 2.89 20.10
N TYR A 146 -14.09 3.71 19.42
CA TYR A 146 -12.79 4.17 19.89
C TYR A 146 -12.83 5.65 20.27
N LYS A 147 -12.25 5.99 21.43
CA LYS A 147 -12.07 7.38 21.86
C LYS A 147 -10.62 7.59 22.28
N ARG A 148 -9.89 8.34 21.46
CA ARG A 148 -8.44 8.59 21.60
C ARG A 148 -7.98 8.93 23.02
N PHE A 149 -8.77 9.72 23.74
CA PHE A 149 -8.41 10.22 25.07
C PHE A 149 -8.92 9.37 26.24
N GLU A 150 -9.82 8.41 26.02
CA GLU A 150 -10.27 7.49 27.09
C GLU A 150 -9.33 6.28 27.22
N ASP A 151 -8.69 5.85 26.13
CA ASP A 151 -7.76 4.71 26.15
C ASP A 151 -6.37 5.03 26.74
N LEU A 152 -5.94 6.29 26.71
CA LEU A 152 -4.73 6.75 27.43
C LEU A 152 -4.89 6.59 28.95
N THR A 153 -6.11 6.77 29.46
CA THR A 153 -6.43 6.59 30.88
C THR A 153 -6.45 5.12 31.28
N ARG A 154 -6.78 4.20 30.36
CA ARG A 154 -6.73 2.74 30.62
C ARG A 154 -5.35 2.13 30.45
N LYS A 155 -4.54 2.61 29.48
CA LYS A 155 -3.19 2.07 29.23
C LYS A 155 -2.13 2.59 30.22
N ASN A 156 -2.36 3.74 30.85
CA ASN A 156 -1.49 4.28 31.90
C ASN A 156 -1.96 3.95 33.32
N ALA A 157 -3.05 3.17 33.45
CA ALA A 157 -3.57 2.71 34.73
C ALA A 157 -3.48 1.18 34.81
N LEU A 158 -2.24 0.68 34.85
CA LEU A 158 -1.81 -0.57 35.51
C LEU A 158 -0.28 -0.53 35.65
#